data_AF-A0AA39ZGT0-F1
#
_entry.id   AF-A0AA39ZGT0-F1
#
_cell.length_a   1.000
_cell.length_b   1.000
_cell.length_c   1.000
_cell.angle_alpha   90.00
_cell.angle_beta   90.00
_cell.angle_gamma   90.00
#
_symmetry.space_group_name_H-M   'P 1'
#
loop_
_entity.id
_entity.type
_entity.pdbx_description
1 polymer ?
#
loop_
_entity_poly.entity_id
_entity_poly.type
_entity_poly.pdbx_seq_one_letter_code
_entity_poly.pdbx_strand_id
1 'polypeptide(L)'
;MALTMLSMSLLLGYASALPQAQPPASPNIQNLTMWGTGCPVGAAGLISEIRKGTPVFSFSEWGLVLPNTEDPDHETTSSKFCTEEMTLNNGPVGFQVRIETVRVSGWAQLEEGTKLVVESETKLGDFVAGEQTVSITSADLKGNDFEVSLDIVPFVYSTCVDETGAVPKIVIKTTVSLVGERRADGTVSKGVVGGAKALGVHFDPVWRPCARPMAKAI
;
A
#
# COMPACT_ATOMS: atom_id res chain seq x y z
N MET A 1 70.10 4.86 24.11
CA MET A 1 69.60 5.84 23.12
C MET A 1 69.27 5.07 21.85
N ALA A 2 68.21 5.49 21.12
CA ALA A 2 67.52 4.80 20.00
C ALA A 2 66.42 3.82 20.48
N LEU A 3 65.20 3.76 19.92
CA LEU A 3 64.48 4.60 18.96
C LEU A 3 62.99 4.29 19.19
N THR A 4 62.15 5.31 19.23
CA THR A 4 60.68 5.24 19.18
C THR A 4 60.22 4.65 17.85
N MET A 5 59.27 3.71 17.86
CA MET A 5 58.32 3.54 16.75
C MET A 5 56.94 3.17 17.26
N LEU A 6 55.99 4.01 16.85
CA LEU A 6 54.55 3.84 16.99
C LEU A 6 54.08 2.56 16.30
N SER A 7 53.13 1.83 16.91
CA SER A 7 52.21 0.98 16.17
C SER A 7 50.77 1.33 16.57
N MET A 8 50.28 2.38 15.95
CA MET A 8 48.88 2.79 15.93
C MET A 8 48.33 2.32 14.59
N SER A 9 47.48 1.28 14.56
CA SER A 9 46.54 0.96 13.46
C SER A 9 45.87 -0.40 13.67
N LEU A 10 44.60 -0.41 14.06
CA LEU A 10 43.59 -1.37 13.58
C LEU A 10 42.19 -0.93 14.07
N LEU A 11 41.72 0.19 13.51
CA LEU A 11 40.30 0.54 13.45
C LEU A 11 39.86 0.30 12.00
N LEU A 12 39.57 -0.96 11.67
CA LEU A 12 38.94 -1.42 10.43
C LEU A 12 37.80 -2.35 10.87
N GLY A 13 36.55 -2.18 10.51
CA GLY A 13 35.87 -1.11 9.81
C GLY A 13 34.38 -1.35 10.05
N TYR A 14 33.71 -0.40 10.70
CA TYR A 14 32.26 -0.31 10.59
C TYR A 14 32.00 0.38 9.24
N ALA A 15 31.96 -0.43 8.18
CA ALA A 15 31.37 0.02 6.93
C ALA A 15 29.87 0.22 7.21
N SER A 16 29.50 1.42 7.64
CA SER A 16 28.14 1.90 7.58
C SER A 16 27.67 1.66 6.15
N ALA A 17 26.75 0.71 5.96
CA ALA A 17 26.15 0.46 4.66
C ALA A 17 25.58 1.80 4.18
N LEU A 18 26.21 2.37 3.16
CA LEU A 18 25.73 3.58 2.51
C LEU A 18 24.27 3.36 2.13
N PRO A 19 23.39 4.38 2.26
CA PRO A 19 22.02 4.27 1.79
C PRO A 19 22.05 3.82 0.34
N GLN A 20 21.50 2.63 0.07
CA GLN A 20 21.50 2.05 -1.27
C GLN A 20 20.74 3.02 -2.18
N ALA A 21 21.44 3.55 -3.18
CA ALA A 21 20.87 4.46 -4.14
C ALA A 21 19.62 3.84 -4.78
N GLN A 22 18.52 4.59 -4.82
CA GLN A 22 17.36 4.20 -5.61
C GLN A 22 17.80 3.96 -7.05
N PRO A 23 17.26 2.93 -7.73
CA PRO A 23 17.66 2.62 -9.09
C PRO A 23 17.42 3.81 -10.02
N PRO A 24 18.27 4.00 -11.04
CA PRO A 24 18.22 5.16 -11.93
C PRO A 24 17.01 5.15 -12.89
N ALA A 25 16.24 4.06 -12.93
CA ALA A 25 15.10 3.88 -13.81
C ALA A 25 13.79 3.91 -13.02
N SER A 26 12.85 4.74 -13.47
CA SER A 26 11.44 4.71 -13.03
C SER A 26 10.67 3.78 -13.96
N PRO A 27 10.13 2.65 -13.47
CA PRO A 27 9.28 1.78 -14.28
C PRO A 27 8.07 2.55 -14.81
N ASN A 28 7.58 2.17 -15.99
CA ASN A 28 6.34 2.72 -16.55
C ASN A 28 5.23 1.68 -16.48
N ILE A 29 3.99 2.12 -16.27
CA ILE A 29 2.81 1.25 -16.28
C ILE A 29 2.58 0.76 -17.71
N GLN A 30 2.64 -0.55 -17.92
CA GLN A 30 2.36 -1.18 -19.20
C GLN A 30 0.89 -1.60 -19.30
N ASN A 31 0.36 -2.21 -18.24
CA ASN A 31 -1.04 -2.58 -18.12
C ASN A 31 -1.54 -2.29 -16.71
N LEU A 32 -2.80 -1.92 -16.61
CA LEU A 32 -3.53 -1.71 -15.38
C LEU A 32 -4.94 -2.29 -15.57
N THR A 33 -5.30 -3.27 -14.76
CA THR A 33 -6.64 -3.85 -14.72
C THR A 33 -7.17 -3.74 -13.31
N MET A 34 -8.46 -3.45 -13.18
CA MET A 34 -9.10 -3.25 -11.89
C MET A 34 -10.46 -3.94 -11.81
N TRP A 35 -10.74 -4.58 -10.69
CA TRP A 35 -12.02 -5.23 -10.45
C TRP A 35 -12.39 -5.28 -8.96
N GLY A 36 -13.69 -5.23 -8.69
CA GLY A 36 -14.23 -5.19 -7.33
C GLY A 36 -15.44 -4.26 -7.24
N THR A 37 -16.13 -4.29 -6.10
CA THR A 37 -17.35 -3.49 -5.85
C THR A 37 -17.07 -2.03 -5.54
N GLY A 38 -15.81 -1.68 -5.23
CA GLY A 38 -15.34 -0.32 -4.98
C GLY A 38 -14.50 0.28 -6.12
N CYS A 39 -14.20 -0.48 -7.17
CA CYS A 39 -13.45 0.06 -8.31
C CYS A 39 -14.34 1.03 -9.12
N PRO A 40 -13.75 2.09 -9.70
CA PRO A 40 -14.50 3.02 -10.53
C PRO A 40 -14.95 2.36 -11.84
N VAL A 41 -16.13 2.76 -12.33
CA VAL A 41 -16.69 2.25 -13.57
C VAL A 41 -16.22 3.12 -14.76
N GLY A 42 -15.52 2.51 -15.71
CA GLY A 42 -15.07 3.17 -16.95
C GLY A 42 -13.69 3.85 -16.86
N ALA A 43 -13.33 4.62 -17.89
CA ALA A 43 -12.00 5.25 -18.04
C ALA A 43 -11.84 6.57 -17.26
N ALA A 44 -12.78 6.92 -16.38
CA ALA A 44 -12.76 8.18 -15.65
C ALA A 44 -11.78 8.11 -14.44
N GLY A 45 -10.67 8.86 -14.53
CA GLY A 45 -9.97 9.40 -13.36
C GLY A 45 -9.12 8.44 -12.53
N LEU A 46 -8.57 7.38 -13.13
CA LEU A 46 -7.91 6.32 -12.37
C LEU A 46 -6.57 6.70 -11.74
N ILE A 47 -5.75 7.51 -12.41
CA ILE A 47 -4.44 7.94 -11.90
C ILE A 47 -4.49 9.46 -11.76
N SER A 48 -4.46 9.95 -10.53
CA SER A 48 -4.45 11.40 -10.25
C SER A 48 -3.05 11.99 -10.42
N GLU A 49 -2.01 11.23 -10.07
CA GLU A 49 -0.61 11.58 -10.21
C GLU A 49 0.30 10.35 -10.18
N ILE A 50 1.58 10.54 -10.51
CA ILE A 50 2.65 9.56 -10.25
C ILE A 50 3.48 10.07 -9.07
N ARG A 51 3.61 9.25 -8.03
CA ARG A 51 4.38 9.57 -6.83
C ARG A 51 5.38 8.46 -6.57
N LYS A 52 6.68 8.81 -6.53
CA LYS A 52 7.80 7.85 -6.41
C LYS A 52 7.77 6.72 -7.46
N GLY A 53 7.33 7.03 -8.67
CA GLY A 53 7.27 6.07 -9.78
C GLY A 53 6.09 5.10 -9.74
N THR A 54 5.13 5.30 -8.83
CA THR A 54 3.89 4.50 -8.77
C THR A 54 2.65 5.38 -8.87
N PRO A 55 1.55 4.85 -9.41
CA PRO A 55 0.30 5.60 -9.55
C PRO A 55 -0.32 5.89 -8.19
N VAL A 56 -0.85 7.11 -8.05
CA VAL A 56 -1.84 7.44 -7.04
C VAL A 56 -3.21 7.27 -7.67
N PHE A 57 -3.98 6.34 -7.16
CA PHE A 57 -5.33 6.07 -7.61
C PHE A 57 -6.35 6.95 -6.91
N SER A 58 -7.43 7.31 -7.60
CA SER A 58 -8.52 8.11 -7.06
C SER A 58 -9.88 7.52 -7.43
N PHE A 59 -10.62 7.02 -6.45
CA PHE A 59 -11.91 6.34 -6.64
C PHE A 59 -13.07 7.22 -6.20
N SER A 60 -13.70 7.92 -7.15
CA SER A 60 -14.85 8.79 -6.90
C SER A 60 -16.12 8.02 -6.52
N GLU A 61 -16.23 6.76 -6.91
CA GLU A 61 -17.46 5.95 -6.78
C GLU A 61 -17.45 5.03 -5.56
N TRP A 62 -16.51 5.24 -4.61
CA TRP A 62 -16.41 4.35 -3.46
C TRP A 62 -17.69 4.36 -2.60
N GLY A 63 -18.24 5.54 -2.31
CA GLY A 63 -19.57 5.77 -1.70
C GLY A 63 -20.12 4.61 -0.84
N LEU A 64 -19.53 4.40 0.34
CA LEU A 64 -19.91 3.35 1.29
C LEU A 64 -20.80 3.96 2.37
N VAL A 65 -21.92 3.32 2.67
CA VAL A 65 -22.90 3.83 3.65
C VAL A 65 -23.32 2.69 4.57
N LEU A 66 -23.21 2.93 5.87
CA LEU A 66 -23.83 2.11 6.90
C LEU A 66 -25.01 2.90 7.48
N PRO A 67 -26.26 2.59 7.09
CA PRO A 67 -27.42 3.39 7.46
C PRO A 67 -27.77 3.21 8.94
N ASN A 68 -28.42 4.22 9.53
CA ASN A 68 -29.11 4.03 10.79
C ASN A 68 -30.40 3.24 10.53
N THR A 69 -30.58 2.15 11.26
CA THR A 69 -31.69 1.23 11.10
C THR A 69 -32.20 0.83 12.48
N GLU A 70 -33.51 0.82 12.62
CA GLU A 70 -34.21 0.32 13.82
C GLU A 70 -34.40 -1.20 13.76
N ASP A 71 -34.03 -1.83 12.65
CA ASP A 71 -34.11 -3.28 12.48
C ASP A 71 -32.93 -3.95 13.19
N PRO A 72 -33.20 -4.73 14.26
CA PRO A 72 -32.15 -5.41 14.98
C PRO A 72 -31.47 -6.51 14.14
N ASP A 73 -32.02 -6.95 13.02
CA ASP A 73 -31.39 -7.94 12.16
C ASP A 73 -30.56 -7.32 11.02
N HIS A 74 -30.47 -5.99 10.97
CA HIS A 74 -29.75 -5.29 9.92
C HIS A 74 -28.23 -5.48 10.00
N GLU A 75 -27.58 -5.43 8.84
CA GLU A 75 -26.13 -5.59 8.70
C GLU A 75 -25.39 -4.53 9.52
N THR A 76 -24.50 -4.97 10.42
CA THR A 76 -23.62 -4.08 11.21
C THR A 76 -22.36 -3.68 10.46
N THR A 77 -22.18 -4.23 9.26
CA THR A 77 -20.99 -4.02 8.45
C THR A 77 -21.42 -3.66 7.03
N SER A 78 -20.73 -2.73 6.41
CA SER A 78 -20.83 -2.50 4.97
C SER A 78 -19.43 -2.47 4.41
N SER A 79 -19.15 -3.19 3.33
CA SER A 79 -17.79 -3.27 2.77
C SER A 79 -17.78 -3.16 1.26
N LYS A 80 -16.70 -2.58 0.75
CA LYS A 80 -16.33 -2.60 -0.67
C LYS A 80 -14.85 -2.92 -0.79
N PHE A 81 -14.46 -3.46 -1.92
CA PHE A 81 -13.06 -3.67 -2.24
C PHE A 81 -12.77 -3.30 -3.69
N CYS A 82 -11.53 -2.95 -3.96
CA CYS A 82 -10.98 -2.85 -5.30
C CYS A 82 -9.67 -3.60 -5.36
N THR A 83 -9.46 -4.35 -6.43
CA THR A 83 -8.19 -5.01 -6.72
C THR A 83 -7.57 -4.32 -7.92
N GLU A 84 -6.39 -3.75 -7.74
CA GLU A 84 -5.55 -3.18 -8.78
C GLU A 84 -4.45 -4.16 -9.19
N GLU A 85 -4.49 -4.65 -10.42
CA GLU A 85 -3.43 -5.46 -11.02
C GLU A 85 -2.67 -4.62 -12.04
N MET A 86 -1.37 -4.52 -11.86
CA MET A 86 -0.50 -3.73 -12.74
C MET A 86 0.74 -4.51 -13.16
N THR A 87 1.12 -4.31 -14.42
CA THR A 87 2.42 -4.72 -14.94
C THR A 87 3.22 -3.48 -15.27
N LEU A 88 4.49 -3.50 -14.87
CA LEU A 88 5.42 -2.39 -15.13
C LEU A 88 6.53 -2.89 -16.06
N ASN A 89 6.94 -2.04 -16.99
CA ASN A 89 8.11 -2.26 -17.84
C ASN A 89 9.22 -1.27 -17.49
N ASN A 90 10.40 -1.44 -18.11
CA ASN A 90 11.58 -0.62 -17.85
C ASN A 90 12.02 -0.62 -16.38
N GLY A 91 11.78 -1.74 -15.69
CA GLY A 91 12.30 -1.99 -14.37
C GLY A 91 13.83 -2.07 -14.39
N PRO A 92 14.50 -1.71 -13.29
CA PRO A 92 15.95 -1.79 -13.19
C PRO A 92 16.43 -3.25 -13.15
N VAL A 93 17.08 -3.68 -14.23
CA VAL A 93 17.64 -5.04 -14.37
C VAL A 93 18.54 -5.37 -13.19
N GLY A 94 18.37 -6.58 -12.63
CA GLY A 94 19.15 -7.05 -11.47
C GLY A 94 18.70 -6.46 -10.13
N PHE A 95 17.49 -5.89 -10.04
CA PHE A 95 16.86 -5.49 -8.79
C PHE A 95 15.60 -6.30 -8.50
N GLN A 96 15.22 -6.33 -7.22
CA GLN A 96 13.94 -6.81 -6.73
C GLN A 96 13.15 -5.63 -6.17
N VAL A 97 11.81 -5.71 -6.26
CA VAL A 97 10.90 -4.74 -5.65
C VAL A 97 10.14 -5.39 -4.49
N ARG A 98 9.83 -4.62 -3.46
CA ARG A 98 8.76 -4.92 -2.51
C ARG A 98 7.81 -3.74 -2.42
N ILE A 99 6.60 -3.99 -1.93
CA ILE A 99 5.68 -2.94 -1.52
C ILE A 99 5.94 -2.70 -0.03
N GLU A 100 6.30 -1.47 0.33
CA GLU A 100 6.62 -1.13 1.72
C GLU A 100 5.38 -0.68 2.48
N THR A 101 4.68 0.28 1.91
CA THR A 101 3.51 0.88 2.55
C THR A 101 2.43 1.09 1.49
N VAL A 102 1.18 0.80 1.85
CA VAL A 102 0.00 1.24 1.10
C VAL A 102 -0.63 2.40 1.87
N ARG A 103 -0.82 3.54 1.23
CA ARG A 103 -1.52 4.69 1.78
C ARG A 103 -2.93 4.74 1.23
N VAL A 104 -3.90 4.89 2.13
CA VAL A 104 -5.30 5.09 1.77
C VAL A 104 -5.78 6.38 2.41
N SER A 105 -6.37 7.26 1.61
CA SER A 105 -6.89 8.54 2.07
C SER A 105 -8.29 8.78 1.53
N GLY A 106 -9.02 9.69 2.16
CA GLY A 106 -10.35 10.04 1.69
C GLY A 106 -11.11 10.85 2.70
N TRP A 107 -12.43 10.80 2.55
CA TRP A 107 -13.38 11.48 3.41
C TRP A 107 -14.30 10.46 4.08
N ALA A 108 -14.57 10.64 5.36
CA ALA A 108 -15.51 9.84 6.12
C ALA A 108 -16.24 10.70 7.15
N GLN A 109 -17.49 10.31 7.44
CA GLN A 109 -18.24 10.81 8.59
C GLN A 109 -18.69 9.62 9.42
N LEU A 110 -18.16 9.52 10.63
CA LEU A 110 -18.39 8.40 11.53
C LEU A 110 -19.13 8.87 12.77
N GLU A 111 -20.21 8.18 13.12
CA GLU A 111 -20.86 8.35 14.41
C GLU A 111 -20.06 7.65 15.51
N GLU A 112 -20.25 8.07 16.77
CA GLU A 112 -19.72 7.34 17.91
C GLU A 112 -20.24 5.89 17.91
N GLY A 113 -19.32 4.94 18.10
CA GLY A 113 -19.55 3.49 17.97
C GLY A 113 -19.20 2.94 16.58
N THR A 114 -19.06 3.77 15.55
CA THR A 114 -18.69 3.30 14.20
C THR A 114 -17.19 3.35 13.97
N LYS A 115 -16.67 2.29 13.34
CA LYS A 115 -15.28 2.19 12.90
C LYS A 115 -15.20 2.07 11.39
N LEU A 116 -14.20 2.72 10.81
CA LEU A 116 -13.76 2.51 9.44
C LEU A 116 -12.54 1.58 9.47
N VAL A 117 -12.65 0.43 8.83
CA VAL A 117 -11.57 -0.56 8.70
C VAL A 117 -11.04 -0.49 7.28
N VAL A 118 -9.73 -0.32 7.15
CA VAL A 118 -9.02 -0.34 5.86
C VAL A 118 -8.07 -1.52 5.88
N GLU A 119 -8.19 -2.39 4.88
CA GLU A 119 -7.34 -3.56 4.70
C GLU A 119 -6.64 -3.46 3.35
N SER A 120 -5.39 -3.91 3.30
CA SER A 120 -4.64 -4.03 2.06
C SER A 120 -3.94 -5.38 1.99
N GLU A 121 -4.21 -6.15 0.95
CA GLU A 121 -3.46 -7.35 0.58
C GLU A 121 -2.63 -7.04 -0.67
N THR A 122 -1.38 -7.48 -0.69
CA THR A 122 -0.46 -7.24 -1.81
C THR A 122 0.13 -8.54 -2.34
N LYS A 123 0.35 -8.61 -3.66
CA LYS A 123 1.03 -9.71 -4.34
C LYS A 123 2.10 -9.22 -5.29
N LEU A 124 3.15 -10.02 -5.44
CA LEU A 124 4.23 -9.84 -6.41
C LEU A 124 4.36 -11.12 -7.23
N GLY A 125 3.96 -11.08 -8.50
CA GLY A 125 3.68 -12.27 -9.29
C GLY A 125 2.51 -13.05 -8.71
N ASP A 126 2.72 -14.33 -8.43
CA ASP A 126 1.70 -15.22 -7.85
C ASP A 126 1.84 -15.39 -6.33
N PHE A 127 2.76 -14.65 -5.70
CA PHE A 127 3.05 -14.77 -4.27
C PHE A 127 2.40 -13.64 -3.47
N VAL A 128 1.77 -14.00 -2.33
CA VAL A 128 1.34 -13.02 -1.33
C VAL A 128 2.56 -12.32 -0.76
N ALA A 129 2.65 -11.02 -1.03
CA ALA A 129 3.76 -10.18 -0.60
C ALA A 129 3.53 -9.63 0.82
N GLY A 130 2.26 -9.47 1.23
CA GLY A 130 1.90 -9.16 2.60
C GLY A 130 0.49 -8.59 2.72
N GLU A 131 0.02 -8.46 3.94
CA GLU A 131 -1.32 -7.97 4.28
C GLU A 131 -1.23 -7.03 5.49
N GLN A 132 -2.07 -6.00 5.52
CA GLN A 132 -2.26 -5.20 6.73
C GLN A 132 -3.70 -4.67 6.86
N THR A 133 -4.12 -4.42 8.09
CA THR A 133 -5.38 -3.80 8.48
C THR A 133 -5.14 -2.64 9.44
N VAL A 134 -5.87 -1.55 9.24
CA VAL A 134 -5.94 -0.39 10.15
C VAL A 134 -7.40 -0.08 10.45
N SER A 135 -7.70 0.29 11.70
CA SER A 135 -9.02 0.77 12.13
C SER A 135 -8.96 2.24 12.51
N ILE A 136 -9.97 2.98 12.09
CA ILE A 136 -10.12 4.44 12.24
C ILE A 136 -11.47 4.70 12.93
N THR A 137 -11.48 5.59 13.89
CA THR A 137 -12.67 6.08 14.59
C THR A 137 -12.92 7.55 14.24
N SER A 138 -14.04 8.11 14.69
CA SER A 138 -14.33 9.55 14.51
C SER A 138 -13.25 10.45 15.11
N ALA A 139 -12.54 10.01 16.16
CA ALA A 139 -11.47 10.77 16.81
C ALA A 139 -10.18 10.85 15.98
N ASP A 140 -9.99 9.92 15.05
CA ASP A 140 -8.80 9.86 14.19
C ASP A 140 -8.93 10.77 12.95
N LEU A 141 -10.13 11.29 12.70
CA LEU A 141 -10.43 12.15 11.56
C LEU A 141 -9.94 13.58 11.80
N LYS A 142 -9.33 14.19 10.78
CA LYS A 142 -9.01 15.62 10.78
C LYS A 142 -10.17 16.36 10.11
N GLY A 143 -11.14 16.77 10.92
CA GLY A 143 -12.46 17.17 10.42
C GLY A 143 -13.20 15.92 9.96
N ASN A 144 -13.32 15.71 8.64
CA ASN A 144 -13.87 14.49 8.05
C ASN A 144 -12.87 13.81 7.10
N ASP A 145 -11.63 14.28 7.07
CA ASP A 145 -10.58 13.68 6.23
C ASP A 145 -9.82 12.61 7.02
N PHE A 146 -9.46 11.53 6.35
CA PHE A 146 -8.56 10.50 6.86
C PHE A 146 -7.42 10.23 5.89
N GLU A 147 -6.29 9.83 6.45
CA GLU A 147 -5.15 9.27 5.72
C GLU A 147 -4.51 8.23 6.62
N VAL A 148 -4.40 7.00 6.14
CA VAL A 148 -3.77 5.89 6.85
C VAL A 148 -2.66 5.29 6.01
N SER A 149 -1.62 4.82 6.70
CA SER A 149 -0.50 4.08 6.12
C SER A 149 -0.51 2.66 6.65
N LEU A 150 -0.52 1.69 5.74
CA LEU A 150 -0.51 0.26 6.00
C LEU A 150 0.89 -0.26 5.67
N ASP A 151 1.71 -0.49 6.70
CA ASP A 151 3.05 -1.06 6.52
C ASP A 151 2.94 -2.57 6.24
N ILE A 152 3.29 -2.95 5.03
CA ILE A 152 3.02 -4.29 4.51
C ILE A 152 4.03 -5.29 5.08
N VAL A 153 3.50 -6.32 5.74
CA VAL A 153 4.27 -7.43 6.30
C VAL A 153 3.70 -8.78 5.83
N PRO A 154 4.53 -9.83 5.68
CA PRO A 154 5.99 -9.84 5.84
C PRO A 154 6.74 -9.08 4.73
N PHE A 155 8.02 -8.75 4.94
CA PHE A 155 8.81 -8.03 3.93
C PHE A 155 9.30 -8.98 2.82
N VAL A 156 8.44 -9.25 1.84
CA VAL A 156 8.75 -10.11 0.69
C VAL A 156 9.19 -9.27 -0.50
N TYR A 157 10.37 -9.58 -1.03
CA TYR A 157 10.85 -9.02 -2.29
C TYR A 157 10.49 -9.95 -3.45
N SER A 158 10.21 -9.35 -4.60
CA SER A 158 9.92 -10.03 -5.86
C SER A 158 11.10 -10.86 -6.36
N THR A 159 10.87 -11.64 -7.42
CA THR A 159 11.97 -12.14 -8.26
C THR A 159 12.73 -10.97 -8.89
N CYS A 160 13.97 -11.24 -9.33
CA CYS A 160 14.80 -10.24 -10.00
C CYS A 160 14.17 -9.81 -11.33
N VAL A 161 14.19 -8.51 -11.59
CA VAL A 161 13.93 -7.97 -12.93
C VAL A 161 15.03 -8.48 -13.85
N ASP A 162 14.63 -9.17 -14.91
CA ASP A 162 15.52 -9.74 -15.91
C ASP A 162 15.89 -8.71 -17.00
N GLU A 163 16.61 -9.17 -18.04
CA GLU A 163 17.07 -8.32 -19.14
C GLU A 163 15.94 -7.68 -19.96
N THR A 164 14.70 -8.17 -19.84
CA THR A 164 13.53 -7.57 -20.50
C THR A 164 13.08 -6.29 -19.79
N GLY A 165 13.52 -6.05 -18.56
CA GLY A 165 13.04 -4.95 -17.73
C GLY A 165 11.60 -5.14 -17.26
N ALA A 166 11.03 -6.33 -17.38
CA ALA A 166 9.70 -6.62 -16.86
C ALA A 166 9.73 -6.73 -15.32
N VAL A 167 8.92 -5.92 -14.65
CA VAL A 167 8.73 -6.02 -13.21
C VAL A 167 7.68 -7.10 -12.93
N PRO A 168 7.88 -7.96 -11.93
CA PRO A 168 6.86 -8.92 -11.52
C PRO A 168 5.52 -8.22 -11.28
N LYS A 169 4.45 -8.86 -11.74
CA LYS A 169 3.08 -8.34 -11.66
C LYS A 169 2.77 -7.88 -10.23
N ILE A 170 2.31 -6.65 -10.06
CA ILE A 170 1.92 -6.12 -8.76
C ILE A 170 0.40 -6.22 -8.66
N VAL A 171 -0.09 -6.83 -7.60
CA VAL A 171 -1.52 -6.82 -7.26
C VAL A 171 -1.67 -6.16 -5.91
N ILE A 172 -2.56 -5.19 -5.81
CA ILE A 172 -2.98 -4.59 -4.55
C ILE A 172 -4.49 -4.80 -4.46
N LYS A 173 -4.97 -5.25 -3.31
CA LYS A 173 -6.40 -5.33 -3.03
C LYS A 173 -6.64 -4.46 -1.81
N THR A 174 -7.39 -3.39 -2.00
CA THR A 174 -7.81 -2.50 -0.93
C THR A 174 -9.26 -2.81 -0.57
N THR A 175 -9.50 -3.17 0.69
CA THR A 175 -10.86 -3.34 1.23
C THR A 175 -11.11 -2.18 2.20
N VAL A 176 -12.30 -1.61 2.13
CA VAL A 176 -12.75 -0.58 3.07
C VAL A 176 -14.12 -1.00 3.60
N SER A 177 -14.23 -1.03 4.92
CA SER A 177 -15.41 -1.49 5.63
C SER A 177 -15.84 -0.48 6.68
N LEU A 178 -17.14 -0.21 6.78
CA LEU A 178 -17.75 0.44 7.94
C LEU A 178 -18.28 -0.65 8.86
N VAL A 179 -17.95 -0.57 10.15
CA VAL A 179 -18.41 -1.49 11.18
C VAL A 179 -19.08 -0.66 12.27
N GLY A 180 -20.40 -0.82 12.42
CA GLY A 180 -21.21 -0.14 13.41
C GLY A 180 -21.37 -0.96 14.68
N GLU A 181 -21.50 -0.27 15.80
CA GLU A 181 -21.83 -0.84 17.10
C GLU A 181 -23.34 -0.86 17.30
N ARG A 182 -23.85 -1.99 17.82
CA ARG A 182 -25.25 -2.10 18.23
C ARG A 182 -25.45 -1.44 19.60
N ARG A 183 -26.43 -0.56 19.67
CA ARG A 183 -26.80 0.17 20.89
C ARG A 183 -27.87 -0.56 21.69
N ALA A 184 -28.05 -0.13 22.94
CA ALA A 184 -29.03 -0.69 23.86
C ALA A 184 -30.49 -0.50 23.40
N ASP A 185 -30.75 0.50 22.55
CA ASP A 185 -32.06 0.76 21.94
C ASP A 185 -32.34 -0.10 20.69
N GLY A 186 -31.41 -1.00 20.33
CA GLY A 186 -31.52 -1.88 19.16
C GLY A 186 -30.96 -1.29 17.87
N THR A 187 -30.66 0.01 17.83
CA THR A 187 -30.10 0.68 16.65
C THR A 187 -28.63 0.33 16.42
N VAL A 188 -28.13 0.57 15.20
CA VAL A 188 -26.72 0.42 14.84
C VAL A 188 -26.11 1.79 14.54
N SER A 189 -24.89 2.04 15.03
CA SER A 189 -24.18 3.27 14.74
C SER A 189 -23.88 3.41 13.25
N LYS A 190 -24.00 4.64 12.73
CA LYS A 190 -23.93 4.92 11.29
C LYS A 190 -22.56 5.43 10.85
N GLY A 191 -22.30 5.34 9.56
CA GLY A 191 -21.11 5.92 8.95
C GLY A 191 -21.24 6.07 7.45
N VAL A 192 -20.43 6.96 6.89
CA VAL A 192 -20.29 7.15 5.44
C VAL A 192 -18.82 7.30 5.08
N VAL A 193 -18.40 6.71 3.97
CA VAL A 193 -17.08 6.91 3.35
C VAL A 193 -17.25 7.31 1.89
N GLY A 194 -16.51 8.33 1.47
CA GLY A 194 -16.59 8.87 0.11
C GLY A 194 -17.74 9.87 -0.09
N GLY A 195 -18.14 10.10 -1.34
CA GLY A 195 -19.18 11.07 -1.71
C GLY A 195 -18.66 12.51 -1.82
N ALA A 196 -18.13 13.06 -0.73
CA ALA A 196 -17.57 14.43 -0.73
C ALA A 196 -16.16 14.52 -1.33
N LYS A 197 -15.38 13.43 -1.22
CA LYS A 197 -14.05 13.26 -1.85
C LYS A 197 -13.89 11.82 -2.33
N ALA A 198 -13.04 11.64 -3.33
CA ALA A 198 -12.63 10.32 -3.80
C ALA A 198 -11.76 9.60 -2.76
N LEU A 199 -11.79 8.27 -2.77
CA LEU A 199 -10.83 7.46 -2.02
C LEU A 199 -9.50 7.47 -2.79
N GLY A 200 -8.44 7.97 -2.16
CA GLY A 200 -7.08 7.93 -2.69
C GLY A 200 -6.39 6.64 -2.27
N VAL A 201 -5.73 5.93 -3.20
CA VAL A 201 -4.87 4.77 -2.88
C VAL A 201 -3.52 4.96 -3.55
N HIS A 202 -2.44 4.85 -2.78
CA HIS A 202 -1.06 4.94 -3.27
C HIS A 202 -0.21 3.87 -2.60
N PHE A 203 0.84 3.38 -3.25
CA PHE A 203 1.78 2.47 -2.61
C PHE A 203 3.22 2.90 -2.85
N ASP A 204 4.06 2.73 -1.84
CA ASP A 204 5.49 3.03 -1.90
C ASP A 204 6.27 1.74 -2.26
N PRO A 205 6.95 1.69 -3.42
CA PRO A 205 7.84 0.58 -3.75
C PRO A 205 9.23 0.80 -3.12
N VAL A 206 9.85 -0.29 -2.66
CA VAL A 206 11.25 -0.30 -2.26
C VAL A 206 12.03 -1.26 -3.14
N TRP A 207 13.11 -0.76 -3.70
CA TRP A 207 13.99 -1.52 -4.60
C TRP A 207 15.26 -1.91 -3.87
N ARG A 208 15.78 -3.11 -4.17
CA ARG A 208 17.13 -3.51 -3.77
C ARG A 208 17.83 -4.29 -4.88
N PRO A 209 19.17 -4.26 -4.96
CA PRO A 209 19.91 -5.15 -5.84
C PRO A 209 19.63 -6.62 -5.50
N CYS A 210 19.56 -7.45 -6.53
CA CYS A 210 19.60 -8.89 -6.36
C CYS A 210 20.92 -9.33 -5.75
N ALA A 211 20.90 -10.36 -4.89
CA ALA A 211 22.12 -11.08 -4.58
C ALA A 211 22.66 -11.64 -5.90
N ARG A 212 23.83 -11.17 -6.35
CA ARG A 212 24.47 -11.76 -7.53
C ARG A 212 24.56 -13.27 -7.29
N PRO A 213 24.21 -14.14 -8.26
CA PRO A 213 24.78 -15.48 -8.20
C PRO A 213 26.29 -15.28 -8.09
N MET A 214 26.93 -15.89 -7.07
CA MET A 214 28.38 -15.90 -6.99
C MET A 214 28.87 -16.30 -8.38
N ALA A 215 29.63 -15.42 -9.03
CA ALA A 215 30.21 -15.75 -10.33
C ALA A 215 30.89 -17.11 -10.15
N LYS A 216 30.45 -18.11 -10.93
CA LYS A 216 31.17 -19.38 -11.02
C LYS A 216 32.58 -18.98 -11.42
N ALA A 217 33.54 -19.14 -10.50
CA ALA A 217 34.93 -18.96 -10.82
C ALA A 217 35.22 -19.89 -12.01
N ILE A 218 35.55 -19.28 -13.15
CA ILE A 218 36.05 -19.98 -14.33
C ILE A 218 37.52 -20.26 -14.08
#